data_AF-A0A7S0T5V4-F1
#
_entry.id   AF-A0A7S0T5V4-F1
#
_cell.length_a   1.000
_cell.length_b   1.000
_cell.length_c   1.000
_cell.angle_alpha   90.00
_cell.angle_beta   90.00
_cell.angle_gamma   90.00
#
_symmetry.space_group_name_H-M   'P 1'
#
loop_
_entity.id
_entity.type
_entity.pdbx_description
1 polymer ?
#
loop_
_entity_poly.entity_id
_entity_poly.type
_entity_poly.pdbx_seq_one_letter_code
_entity_poly.pdbx_strand_id
1 'polypeptide(L)'
;MFGVFRHAKSEVTSHARSWFVNVVLLGVGYCVLLAILGDEVLPYAPLFSLLLVWFCALLAGIAFRTFLLPPLLGQLLVGMLLQNVPGEILRGLRESWVAGVRTMALSFVLMRAGLGMNIQEARKLGGLAFLVAFVPGLCESIAVGAVGVPLF
;
A
#
# COMPACT_ATOMS: atom_id res chain seq x y z
N MET A 1 -25.18 13.26 -5.97
CA MET A 1 -23.91 12.86 -6.60
C MET A 1 -22.87 14.00 -6.67
N PHE A 2 -23.22 15.20 -7.14
CA PHE A 2 -22.32 16.38 -7.18
C PHE A 2 -21.87 16.92 -5.80
N GLY A 3 -22.69 16.73 -4.75
CA GLY A 3 -22.36 17.17 -3.38
C GLY A 3 -21.20 16.40 -2.73
N VAL A 4 -21.07 15.11 -3.01
CA VAL A 4 -19.96 14.26 -2.51
C VAL A 4 -18.64 14.67 -3.16
N PHE A 5 -18.66 14.98 -4.45
CA PHE A 5 -17.50 15.51 -5.17
C PHE A 5 -17.02 16.86 -4.61
N ARG A 6 -17.94 17.76 -4.23
CA ARG A 6 -17.58 19.08 -3.70
C ARG A 6 -17.02 19.00 -2.27
N HIS A 7 -17.56 18.09 -1.45
CA HIS A 7 -17.04 17.82 -0.10
C HIS A 7 -15.65 17.17 -0.16
N ALA A 8 -15.48 16.15 -1.01
CA ALA A 8 -14.18 15.52 -1.26
C ALA A 8 -13.15 16.53 -1.77
N LYS A 9 -13.54 17.44 -2.68
CA LYS A 9 -12.64 18.47 -3.22
C LYS A 9 -12.21 19.50 -2.16
N SER A 10 -13.10 19.94 -1.27
CA SER A 10 -12.77 20.93 -0.22
C SER A 10 -11.88 20.36 0.89
N GLU A 11 -12.12 19.10 1.29
CA GLU A 11 -11.34 18.39 2.30
C GLU A 11 -9.96 17.97 1.76
N VAL A 12 -9.91 17.59 0.46
CA VAL A 12 -8.66 17.37 -0.29
C VAL A 12 -7.84 18.66 -0.36
N THR A 13 -8.40 19.82 -0.67
CA THR A 13 -7.60 21.06 -0.82
C THR A 13 -6.99 21.56 0.49
N SER A 14 -7.67 21.36 1.64
CA SER A 14 -7.16 21.75 2.96
C SER A 14 -6.05 20.81 3.45
N HIS A 15 -6.27 19.48 3.34
CA HIS A 15 -5.27 18.50 3.71
C HIS A 15 -4.12 18.36 2.71
N ALA A 16 -4.34 18.63 1.41
CA ALA A 16 -3.30 18.60 0.39
C ALA A 16 -2.22 19.66 0.63
N ARG A 17 -2.59 20.82 1.18
CA ARG A 17 -1.61 21.87 1.51
C ARG A 17 -0.70 21.44 2.66
N SER A 18 -1.23 20.85 3.74
CA SER A 18 -0.40 20.31 4.83
C SER A 18 0.36 19.05 4.43
N TRP A 19 -0.21 18.21 3.56
CA TRP A 19 0.45 17.03 3.01
C TRP A 19 1.61 17.40 2.10
N PHE A 20 1.42 18.36 1.21
CA PHE A 20 2.46 18.83 0.30
C PHE A 20 3.65 19.39 1.08
N VAL A 21 3.39 20.21 2.11
CA VAL A 21 4.44 20.78 2.96
C VAL A 21 5.19 19.68 3.74
N ASN A 22 4.49 18.68 4.28
CA ASN A 22 5.13 17.55 4.97
C ASN A 22 5.87 16.60 4.02
N VAL A 23 5.38 16.39 2.79
CA VAL A 23 6.06 15.59 1.75
C VAL A 23 7.32 16.30 1.26
N VAL A 24 7.28 17.62 1.14
CA VAL A 24 8.46 18.44 0.85
C VAL A 24 9.43 18.41 2.02
N LEU A 25 8.96 18.51 3.27
CA LEU A 25 9.82 18.41 4.47
C LEU A 25 10.45 17.02 4.61
N LEU A 26 9.71 15.95 4.32
CA LEU A 26 10.19 14.57 4.32
C LEU A 26 11.13 14.29 3.16
N GLY A 27 10.89 14.87 1.98
CA GLY A 27 11.77 14.82 0.83
C GLY A 27 13.09 15.54 1.09
N VAL A 28 13.05 16.71 1.72
CA VAL A 28 14.25 17.43 2.19
C VAL A 28 14.97 16.64 3.29
N GLY A 29 14.24 16.06 4.24
CA GLY A 29 14.80 15.17 5.26
C GLY A 29 15.47 13.92 4.68
N TYR A 30 14.89 13.36 3.61
CA TYR A 30 15.43 12.23 2.86
C TYR A 30 16.69 12.61 2.08
N CYS A 31 16.73 13.80 1.46
CA CYS A 31 17.93 14.35 0.84
C CYS A 31 19.05 14.63 1.86
N VAL A 32 18.70 15.05 3.08
CA VAL A 32 19.66 15.25 4.18
C VAL A 32 20.18 13.92 4.72
N LEU A 33 19.33 12.90 4.85
CA LEU A 33 19.74 11.53 5.20
C LEU A 33 20.65 10.91 4.12
N LEU A 34 20.35 11.13 2.84
CA LEU A 34 21.19 10.74 1.71
C LEU A 34 22.57 11.40 1.75
N ALA A 35 22.64 12.67 2.17
CA ALA A 35 23.90 13.40 2.31
C ALA A 35 24.75 12.93 3.51
N ILE A 36 24.14 12.28 4.52
CA ILE A 36 24.81 11.82 5.75
C ILE A 36 25.29 10.35 5.65
N LEU A 37 24.63 9.50 4.84
CA LEU A 37 24.84 8.03 4.80
C LEU A 37 25.52 7.49 3.51
N GLY A 38 26.17 8.37 2.75
CA GLY A 38 26.50 8.25 1.32
C GLY A 38 27.06 6.94 0.73
N ASP A 39 27.60 6.01 1.51
CA ASP A 39 28.18 4.75 1.00
C ASP A 39 27.20 3.55 0.91
N GLU A 40 26.09 3.55 1.65
CA GLU A 40 25.08 2.45 1.63
C GLU A 40 23.93 2.69 0.64
N VAL A 41 24.01 3.80 -0.11
CA VAL A 41 22.99 4.27 -1.07
C VAL A 41 23.53 4.22 -2.49
N LEU A 42 24.29 3.17 -2.82
CA LEU A 42 24.52 2.86 -4.22
C LEU A 42 23.16 2.60 -4.90
N PRO A 43 22.98 3.01 -6.17
CA PRO A 43 21.91 2.43 -6.99
C PRO A 43 22.04 0.91 -6.86
N TYR A 44 20.93 0.20 -6.60
CA TYR A 44 20.83 -1.24 -6.27
C TYR A 44 20.88 -1.66 -4.79
N ALA A 45 21.05 -0.76 -3.82
CA ALA A 45 20.90 -1.12 -2.41
C ALA A 45 19.43 -1.44 -2.04
N PRO A 46 19.15 -2.40 -1.12
CA PRO A 46 17.78 -2.78 -0.74
C PRO A 46 16.92 -1.62 -0.22
N LEU A 47 17.52 -0.71 0.56
CA LEU A 47 16.83 0.44 1.13
C LEU A 47 16.43 1.45 0.05
N PHE A 48 17.33 1.73 -0.90
CA PHE A 48 17.05 2.62 -2.03
C PHE A 48 15.86 2.11 -2.86
N SER A 49 15.85 0.81 -3.20
CA SER A 49 14.74 0.19 -3.93
C SER A 49 13.42 0.28 -3.16
N LEU A 50 13.45 0.06 -1.83
CA LEU A 50 12.24 0.14 -0.99
C LEU A 50 11.69 1.56 -0.92
N LEU A 51 12.58 2.55 -0.76
CA LEU A 51 12.23 3.97 -0.72
C LEU A 51 11.69 4.47 -2.05
N LEU A 52 12.28 4.03 -3.16
CA LEU A 52 11.79 4.35 -4.50
C LEU A 52 10.36 3.83 -4.72
N VAL A 53 10.10 2.56 -4.40
CA VAL A 53 8.75 1.96 -4.50
C VAL A 53 7.77 2.72 -3.62
N TRP A 54 8.15 3.00 -2.38
CA TRP A 54 7.30 3.72 -1.44
C TRP A 54 6.95 5.13 -1.94
N PHE A 55 7.94 5.89 -2.40
CA PHE A 55 7.74 7.24 -2.90
C PHE A 55 6.87 7.28 -4.16
N CYS A 56 7.15 6.42 -5.15
CA CYS A 56 6.35 6.32 -6.36
C CYS A 56 4.91 5.90 -6.06
N ALA A 57 4.70 4.95 -5.13
CA ALA A 57 3.38 4.50 -4.74
C ALA A 57 2.58 5.63 -4.04
N LEU A 58 3.22 6.46 -3.22
CA LEU A 58 2.59 7.64 -2.62
C LEU A 58 2.13 8.64 -3.67
N LEU A 59 3.00 8.97 -4.65
CA LEU A 59 2.65 9.90 -5.72
C LEU A 59 1.46 9.40 -6.54
N ALA A 60 1.46 8.12 -6.93
CA ALA A 60 0.35 7.55 -7.68
C ALA A 60 -0.95 7.47 -6.87
N GLY A 61 -0.88 7.19 -5.57
CA GLY A 61 -2.05 7.23 -4.69
C GLY A 61 -2.71 8.61 -4.65
N ILE A 62 -1.91 9.68 -4.60
CA ILE A 62 -2.39 11.07 -4.64
C ILE A 62 -2.97 11.41 -6.02
N ALA A 63 -2.29 11.01 -7.10
CA ALA A 63 -2.76 11.21 -8.45
C ALA A 63 -4.14 10.54 -8.66
N PHE A 64 -4.29 9.26 -8.28
CA PHE A 64 -5.53 8.51 -8.42
C PHE A 64 -6.66 9.07 -7.56
N ARG A 65 -6.35 9.58 -6.36
CA ARG A 65 -7.32 10.30 -5.52
C ARG A 65 -7.88 11.54 -6.22
N THR A 66 -7.07 12.22 -7.03
CA THR A 66 -7.50 13.41 -7.80
C THR A 66 -8.46 13.04 -8.92
N PHE A 67 -8.30 11.85 -9.50
CA PHE A 67 -9.21 11.29 -10.52
C PHE A 67 -10.46 10.61 -9.93
N LEU A 68 -10.66 10.66 -8.61
CA LEU A 68 -11.70 9.91 -7.87
C LEU A 68 -11.60 8.38 -7.98
N LEU A 69 -10.43 7.86 -8.32
CA LEU A 69 -10.18 6.43 -8.24
C LEU A 69 -9.69 6.07 -6.82
N PRO A 70 -9.98 4.84 -6.35
CA PRO A 70 -9.39 4.31 -5.13
C PRO A 70 -7.85 4.41 -5.18
N PRO A 71 -7.19 5.01 -4.18
CA PRO A 71 -5.73 5.18 -4.15
C PRO A 71 -4.95 3.86 -4.28
N LEU A 72 -5.53 2.75 -3.81
CA LEU A 72 -4.96 1.40 -3.91
C LEU A 72 -4.65 1.00 -5.35
N LEU A 73 -5.47 1.42 -6.32
CA LEU A 73 -5.25 1.12 -7.73
C LEU A 73 -3.96 1.79 -8.23
N GLY A 74 -3.72 3.05 -7.85
CA GLY A 74 -2.50 3.77 -8.21
C GLY A 74 -1.26 3.15 -7.59
N GLN A 75 -1.36 2.75 -6.32
CA GLN A 75 -0.27 2.07 -5.61
C GLN A 75 0.10 0.71 -6.23
N LEU A 76 -0.90 -0.09 -6.61
CA LEU A 76 -0.69 -1.37 -7.29
C LEU A 76 -0.09 -1.18 -8.69
N LEU A 77 -0.62 -0.23 -9.46
CA LEU A 77 -0.19 0.04 -10.82
C LEU A 77 1.28 0.48 -10.87
N VAL A 78 1.73 1.30 -9.92
CA VAL A 78 3.15 1.65 -9.78
C VAL A 78 4.01 0.40 -9.54
N GLY A 79 3.58 -0.51 -8.65
CA GLY A 79 4.30 -1.76 -8.41
C GLY A 79 4.45 -2.59 -9.69
N MET A 80 3.35 -2.73 -10.46
CA MET A 80 3.38 -3.42 -11.75
C MET A 80 4.28 -2.72 -12.76
N LEU A 81 4.22 -1.40 -12.89
CA LEU A 81 5.07 -0.64 -13.81
C LEU A 81 6.56 -0.76 -13.44
N LEU A 82 6.92 -0.55 -12.17
CA LEU A 82 8.31 -0.66 -11.72
C LEU A 82 8.87 -2.08 -11.89
N GLN A 83 8.03 -3.11 -11.80
CA GLN A 83 8.44 -4.48 -12.07
C GLN A 83 8.67 -4.76 -13.57
N ASN A 84 7.96 -4.07 -14.45
CA ASN A 84 8.05 -4.26 -15.90
C ASN A 84 9.06 -3.34 -16.60
N VAL A 85 9.61 -2.33 -15.91
CA VAL A 85 10.61 -1.42 -16.50
C VAL A 85 11.94 -2.16 -16.73
N PRO A 86 12.48 -2.15 -17.96
CA PRO A 86 13.80 -2.71 -18.24
C PRO A 86 14.85 -1.81 -17.62
N GLY A 87 15.38 -2.20 -16.46
CA GLY A 87 16.36 -1.36 -15.78
C GLY A 87 16.87 -1.84 -14.44
N GLU A 88 16.57 -3.08 -14.01
CA GLU A 88 17.22 -3.65 -12.82
C GLU A 88 16.97 -2.81 -11.54
N ILE A 89 16.07 -1.83 -11.57
CA ILE A 89 15.96 -0.76 -10.56
C ILE A 89 15.56 -1.32 -9.18
N LEU A 90 14.82 -2.43 -9.21
CA LEU A 90 14.39 -3.18 -8.02
C LEU A 90 15.29 -4.36 -7.64
N ARG A 91 16.47 -4.56 -8.27
CA ARG A 91 17.36 -5.71 -7.96
C ARG A 91 17.76 -5.78 -6.49
N GLY A 92 17.86 -4.63 -5.81
CA GLY A 92 18.12 -4.57 -4.36
C GLY A 92 17.02 -5.19 -3.50
N LEU A 93 15.80 -5.31 -4.00
CA LEU A 93 14.63 -5.82 -3.28
C LEU A 93 14.59 -7.36 -3.32
N ARG A 94 15.55 -8.00 -2.63
CA ARG A 94 15.60 -9.47 -2.50
C ARG A 94 14.39 -10.00 -1.72
N GLU A 95 14.01 -11.25 -1.98
CA GLU A 95 12.83 -11.88 -1.37
C GLU A 95 12.84 -11.80 0.17
N SER A 96 14.01 -11.86 0.81
CA SER A 96 14.12 -11.73 2.28
C SER A 96 13.66 -10.37 2.81
N TRP A 97 13.99 -9.29 2.11
CA TRP A 97 13.53 -7.94 2.47
C TRP A 97 12.03 -7.79 2.24
N VAL A 98 11.54 -8.32 1.12
CA VAL A 98 10.12 -8.24 0.78
C VAL A 98 9.29 -9.04 1.78
N ALA A 99 9.73 -10.24 2.17
CA ALA A 99 9.07 -11.05 3.20
C ALA A 99 9.00 -10.32 4.55
N GLY A 100 10.09 -9.67 4.97
CA GLY A 100 10.12 -8.85 6.19
C GLY A 100 9.11 -7.70 6.14
N VAL A 101 9.10 -6.92 5.05
CA VAL A 101 8.18 -5.80 4.86
C VAL A 101 6.71 -6.26 4.82
N ARG A 102 6.40 -7.34 4.08
CA ARG A 102 5.05 -7.92 4.03
C ARG A 102 4.58 -8.33 5.43
N THR A 103 5.44 -8.97 6.21
CA THR A 103 5.12 -9.42 7.56
C THR A 103 4.84 -8.22 8.48
N MET A 104 5.72 -7.22 8.47
CA MET A 104 5.53 -6.00 9.25
C MET A 104 4.25 -5.24 8.84
N ALA A 105 4.00 -5.11 7.53
CA ALA A 105 2.81 -4.44 7.02
C ALA A 105 1.52 -5.15 7.45
N LEU A 106 1.47 -6.49 7.35
CA LEU A 106 0.34 -7.28 7.82
C LEU A 106 0.13 -7.11 9.33
N SER A 107 1.20 -7.13 10.13
CA SER A 107 1.11 -6.85 11.56
C SER A 107 0.52 -5.47 11.86
N PHE A 108 0.94 -4.41 11.15
CA PHE A 108 0.38 -3.07 11.31
C PHE A 108 -1.09 -2.98 10.87
N VAL A 109 -1.47 -3.63 9.77
CA VAL A 109 -2.86 -3.69 9.29
C VAL A 109 -3.74 -4.38 10.33
N LEU A 110 -3.30 -5.52 10.87
CA LEU A 110 -4.02 -6.26 11.91
C LEU A 110 -4.11 -5.48 13.22
N MET A 111 -3.02 -4.83 13.64
CA MET A 111 -3.01 -3.98 14.82
C MET A 111 -4.01 -2.83 14.68
N ARG A 112 -4.03 -2.15 13.53
CA ARG A 112 -4.97 -1.06 13.25
C ARG A 112 -6.42 -1.54 13.21
N ALA A 113 -6.68 -2.69 12.59
CA ALA A 113 -8.00 -3.31 12.56
C ALA A 113 -8.48 -3.69 13.97
N GLY A 114 -7.59 -4.26 14.79
CA GLY A 114 -7.90 -4.64 16.17
C GLY A 114 -8.17 -3.44 17.08
N LEU A 115 -7.37 -2.37 16.96
CA LEU A 115 -7.52 -1.15 17.78
C LEU A 115 -8.79 -0.35 17.47
N GLY A 116 -9.31 -0.43 16.24
CA GLY A 116 -10.53 0.27 15.82
C GLY A 116 -11.83 -0.51 16.07
N MET A 117 -11.75 -1.75 16.56
CA MET A 117 -12.90 -2.65 16.66
C MET A 117 -13.65 -2.48 17.99
N ASN A 118 -14.97 -2.28 17.93
CA ASN A 118 -15.83 -2.32 19.12
C ASN A 118 -16.05 -3.79 19.56
N ILE A 119 -15.41 -4.19 20.66
CA ILE A 119 -15.44 -5.56 21.19
C ILE A 119 -16.87 -6.03 21.51
N GLN A 120 -17.75 -5.12 21.93
CA GLN A 120 -19.12 -5.46 22.33
C GLN A 120 -19.99 -5.85 21.12
N GLU A 121 -19.79 -5.18 19.97
CA GLU A 121 -20.47 -5.50 18.72
C GLU A 121 -19.83 -6.70 18.03
N ALA A 122 -18.49 -6.76 18.03
CA ALA A 122 -17.74 -7.88 17.49
C ALA A 122 -18.09 -9.21 18.18
N ARG A 123 -18.37 -9.21 19.50
CA ARG A 123 -18.80 -10.44 20.20
C ARG A 123 -20.22 -10.87 19.81
N LYS A 124 -21.12 -9.93 19.55
CA LYS A 124 -22.50 -10.23 19.12
C LYS A 124 -22.54 -10.80 17.71
N LEU A 125 -21.70 -10.27 16.82
CA LEU A 125 -21.67 -10.63 15.40
C LEU A 125 -20.53 -11.59 15.03
N GLY A 126 -19.67 -11.97 15.98
CA GLY A 126 -18.40 -12.68 15.71
C GLY A 126 -18.59 -14.03 15.03
N GLY A 127 -19.61 -14.79 15.42
CA GLY A 127 -19.95 -16.06 14.76
C GLY A 127 -20.38 -15.87 13.31
N LEU A 128 -21.20 -14.86 13.02
CA LEU A 128 -21.63 -14.53 11.65
C LEU A 128 -20.46 -13.97 10.83
N ALA A 129 -19.66 -13.08 11.41
CA ALA A 129 -18.47 -12.52 10.76
C ALA A 129 -17.46 -13.61 10.40
N PHE A 130 -17.25 -14.60 11.28
CA PHE A 130 -16.42 -15.76 11.00
C PHE A 130 -16.99 -16.60 9.85
N LEU A 131 -18.29 -16.87 9.85
CA LEU A 131 -18.95 -17.64 8.79
C LEU A 131 -18.85 -16.94 7.44
N VAL A 132 -19.08 -15.62 7.40
CA VAL A 132 -18.97 -14.79 6.19
C VAL A 132 -17.52 -14.61 5.73
N ALA A 133 -16.52 -14.72 6.61
CA ALA A 133 -15.12 -14.70 6.19
C ALA A 133 -14.64 -16.08 5.70
N PHE A 134 -15.02 -17.15 6.40
CA PHE A 134 -14.46 -18.48 6.19
C PHE A 134 -15.17 -19.27 5.10
N VAL A 135 -16.50 -19.27 5.06
CA VAL A 135 -17.27 -20.06 4.08
C VAL A 135 -17.06 -19.58 2.65
N PRO A 136 -17.30 -18.30 2.29
CA PRO A 136 -17.07 -17.85 0.92
C PRO A 136 -15.59 -17.88 0.54
N GLY A 137 -14.67 -17.54 1.46
CA GLY A 137 -13.23 -17.62 1.18
C GLY A 137 -12.76 -19.06 0.87
N LEU A 138 -13.30 -20.06 1.59
CA LEU A 138 -13.02 -21.47 1.31
C LEU A 138 -13.64 -21.92 -0.02
N CYS A 139 -14.89 -21.53 -0.29
CA CYS A 139 -15.55 -21.81 -1.57
C CYS A 139 -14.80 -21.20 -2.75
N GLU A 140 -14.35 -19.95 -2.65
CA GLU A 140 -13.55 -19.26 -3.67
C GLU A 140 -12.21 -19.97 -3.89
N SER A 141 -11.52 -20.33 -2.80
CA SER A 141 -10.23 -21.04 -2.89
C SER A 141 -10.35 -22.40 -3.57
N ILE A 142 -11.39 -23.17 -3.23
CA ILE A 142 -11.68 -24.48 -3.85
C ILE A 142 -12.07 -24.29 -5.32
N ALA A 143 -12.93 -23.33 -5.64
CA ALA A 143 -13.36 -23.08 -7.02
C ALA A 143 -12.18 -22.67 -7.91
N VAL A 144 -11.35 -21.73 -7.45
CA VAL A 144 -10.14 -21.30 -8.18
C VAL A 144 -9.15 -22.46 -8.32
N GLY A 145 -8.96 -23.26 -7.28
CA GLY A 145 -8.12 -24.46 -7.35
C GLY A 145 -8.62 -25.47 -8.38
N ALA A 146 -9.92 -25.79 -8.36
CA ALA A 146 -10.53 -26.77 -9.27
C ALA A 146 -10.53 -26.30 -10.73
N VAL A 147 -10.69 -25.00 -10.99
CA VAL A 147 -10.62 -24.41 -12.35
C VAL A 147 -9.17 -24.20 -12.80
N GLY A 148 -8.24 -23.96 -11.87
CA GLY A 148 -6.81 -23.79 -12.17
C GLY A 148 -6.14 -25.09 -12.61
N VAL A 149 -6.47 -26.23 -11.99
CA VAL A 149 -5.92 -27.55 -12.34
C VAL A 149 -6.09 -27.95 -13.81
N PRO A 150 -7.23 -27.72 -14.49
CA PRO A 150 -7.37 -28.00 -15.92
C PRO A 150 -6.75 -26.93 -16.84
N LEU A 151 -6.28 -25.79 -16.31
CA LEU A 151 -5.67 -24.71 -17.10
C LEU A 151 -4.13 -24.85 -17.23
N PHE A 152 -3.51 -25.77 -16.49
CA PHE A 152 -2.08 -26.11 -16.48
C PHE A 152 -1.88 -27.58 -16.80
#